data_AF-A0A8S1RC16-F1
#
_entry.id   AF-A0A8S1RC16-F1
#
_cell.length_a   1.000
_cell.length_b   1.000
_cell.length_c   1.000
_cell.angle_alpha   90.00
_cell.angle_beta   90.00
_cell.angle_gamma   90.00
#
_symmetry.space_group_name_H-M   'P 1'
#
loop_
_entity.id
_entity.type
_entity.pdbx_description
1 polymer ?
#
loop_
_entity_poly.entity_id
_entity_poly.type
_entity_poly.pdbx_seq_one_letter_code
_entity_poly.pdbx_strand_id
1 'polypeptide(L)'
;MKNFGLHYLQLHPQKYPEQIVHLNFIIIPQLHILLLIKLLYFILLIFLLFINKKAENSFQQVIINTIQNNSKKKVKQKEKIYRSLDDGLTFQAIQNVIIGQENLLWFFKSSNNNGTVFGGFTPYQWQIACYSGNEIENPSFLFSETLKEIYPIIQSKGNWTQWFEKQYIIFGGTANYDQDLRINTDFKSGYSRLGIGYQAPVGVDTSKYSTHLFGALEPNVIECEIYKIIFE
;
A
#
# COMPACT_ATOMS: atom_id res chain seq x y z
N MET A 1 50.55 -24.94 42.04
CA MET A 1 50.59 -24.34 43.39
C MET A 1 51.34 -23.02 43.33
N LYS A 2 50.63 -21.88 43.43
CA LYS A 2 51.19 -20.55 43.68
C LYS A 2 50.24 -19.83 44.65
N ASN A 3 50.69 -19.64 45.88
CA ASN A 3 49.97 -18.93 46.94
C ASN A 3 50.12 -17.42 46.73
N PHE A 4 48.99 -16.72 46.55
CA PHE A 4 48.92 -15.26 46.64
C PHE A 4 48.48 -14.89 48.06
N GLY A 5 49.40 -14.32 48.84
CA GLY A 5 49.13 -13.78 50.17
C GLY A 5 48.43 -12.42 50.06
N LEU A 6 47.24 -12.33 50.66
CA LEU A 6 46.51 -11.08 50.86
C LEU A 6 47.08 -10.36 52.09
N HIS A 7 47.83 -9.29 51.87
CA HIS A 7 48.18 -8.33 52.92
C HIS A 7 46.97 -7.43 53.19
N TYR A 8 46.38 -7.56 54.38
CA TYR A 8 45.40 -6.60 54.88
C TYR A 8 46.14 -5.35 55.38
N LEU A 9 45.97 -4.25 54.64
CA LEU A 9 46.34 -2.91 55.07
C LEU A 9 45.29 -2.44 56.09
N GLN A 10 45.73 -2.33 57.34
CA GLN A 10 44.94 -1.84 58.46
C GLN A 10 44.85 -0.31 58.35
N LEU A 11 43.74 0.19 57.81
CA LEU A 11 43.46 1.62 57.70
C LEU A 11 42.97 2.16 59.06
N HIS A 12 43.72 3.11 59.61
CA HIS A 12 43.30 3.89 60.77
C HIS A 12 42.12 4.80 60.42
N PRO A 13 41.10 4.93 61.29
CA PRO A 13 40.02 5.88 61.10
C PRO A 13 40.51 7.29 61.44
N GLN A 14 40.87 8.07 60.42
CA GLN A 14 41.03 9.52 60.59
C GLN A 14 39.64 10.19 60.65
N LYS A 15 39.36 10.84 61.78
CA LYS A 15 38.27 11.79 61.97
C LYS A 15 38.42 12.95 60.97
N TYR A 16 37.55 12.99 59.96
CA TYR A 16 37.17 14.22 59.26
C TYR A 16 35.65 14.40 59.40
N PRO A 17 35.17 15.18 60.38
CA PRO A 17 33.80 15.67 60.34
C PRO A 17 33.74 16.89 59.42
N GLU A 18 32.62 17.06 58.70
CA GLU A 18 32.19 18.31 58.04
C GLU A 18 32.61 18.63 56.58
N GLN A 19 32.93 17.66 55.72
CA GLN A 19 32.96 17.94 54.25
C GLN A 19 32.03 17.08 53.39
N ILE A 20 31.32 16.11 53.96
CA ILE A 20 30.45 15.20 53.20
C ILE A 20 29.03 15.78 52.99
N VAL A 21 28.64 16.82 53.72
CA VAL A 21 27.28 17.39 53.64
C VAL A 21 27.08 18.31 52.42
N HIS A 22 28.14 18.86 51.84
CA HIS A 22 28.04 19.78 50.68
C HIS A 22 27.97 19.10 49.31
N LEU A 23 28.39 17.83 49.17
CA LEU A 23 28.34 17.14 47.86
C LEU A 23 26.91 16.68 47.50
N ASN A 24 26.07 16.37 48.48
CA ASN A 24 24.71 15.88 48.23
C ASN A 24 23.73 16.98 47.76
N PHE A 25 24.03 18.26 48.02
CA PHE A 25 23.14 19.35 47.61
C PHE A 25 23.27 19.76 46.14
N ILE A 26 24.38 19.41 45.47
CA ILE A 26 24.62 19.78 44.06
C ILE A 26 24.24 18.64 43.09
N ILE A 27 24.34 17.38 43.52
CA ILE A 27 24.16 16.21 42.63
C ILE A 27 22.68 15.91 42.37
N ILE A 28 21.81 16.08 43.38
CA ILE A 28 20.36 15.80 43.27
C ILE A 28 19.69 16.68 42.19
N PRO A 29 19.89 18.01 42.13
CA PRO A 29 19.26 18.82 41.09
C PRO A 29 19.76 18.48 39.67
N GLN A 30 21.02 18.05 39.51
CA GLN A 30 21.55 17.66 38.20
C GLN A 30 20.92 16.37 37.66
N LEU A 31 20.63 15.39 38.54
CA LEU A 31 19.98 14.14 38.13
C LEU A 31 18.53 14.38 37.70
N HIS A 32 17.80 15.26 38.39
CA HIS A 32 16.43 15.65 38.01
C HIS A 32 16.37 16.40 36.68
N ILE A 33 17.33 17.30 36.42
CA ILE A 33 17.43 18.02 35.13
C ILE A 33 17.67 17.03 33.98
N LEU A 34 18.59 16.07 34.16
CA LEU A 34 18.86 15.05 33.13
C LEU A 34 17.63 14.18 32.84
N LEU A 35 16.85 13.81 33.87
CA LEU A 35 15.62 13.04 33.71
C LEU A 35 14.56 13.82 32.93
N LEU A 36 14.40 15.12 33.23
CA LEU A 36 13.47 16.01 32.52
C LEU A 36 13.86 16.18 31.04
N ILE A 37 15.16 16.32 30.75
CA ILE A 37 15.65 16.40 29.36
C ILE A 37 15.35 15.10 28.59
N LYS A 38 15.59 13.94 29.20
CA LYS A 38 15.27 12.64 28.58
C LYS A 38 13.77 12.47 28.34
N LEU A 39 12.93 12.87 29.29
CA LEU A 39 11.48 12.82 29.16
C LEU A 39 10.98 13.75 28.04
N LEU A 40 11.50 14.99 27.98
CA LEU A 40 11.18 15.93 26.90
C LEU A 40 11.61 15.39 25.53
N TYR A 41 12.79 14.80 25.44
CA TYR A 41 13.27 14.18 24.20
C TYR A 41 12.37 13.00 23.78
N PHE A 42 11.96 12.16 24.72
CA PHE A 42 11.05 11.04 24.45
C PHE A 42 9.66 11.51 23.99
N ILE A 43 9.09 12.54 24.63
CA ILE A 43 7.83 13.15 24.22
C ILE A 43 7.95 13.76 22.82
N LEU A 44 9.05 14.48 22.54
CA LEU A 44 9.31 15.04 21.21
C LEU A 44 9.45 13.94 20.15
N LEU A 45 10.12 12.82 20.47
CA LEU A 45 10.23 11.68 19.57
C LEU A 45 8.87 11.04 19.27
N ILE A 46 8.03 10.82 20.29
CA ILE A 46 6.66 10.33 20.10
C ILE A 46 5.86 11.31 19.23
N PHE A 47 5.97 12.61 19.49
CA PHE A 47 5.27 13.64 18.74
C PHE A 47 5.72 13.69 17.28
N LEU A 48 7.03 13.59 17.02
CA LEU A 48 7.59 13.50 15.66
C LEU A 48 7.14 12.23 14.93
N LEU A 49 7.11 11.07 15.62
CA LEU A 49 6.56 9.84 15.07
C LEU A 49 5.06 9.98 14.73
N PHE A 50 4.31 10.71 15.56
CA PHE A 50 2.88 10.96 15.34
C PHE A 50 2.62 11.95 14.19
N ILE A 51 3.44 13.00 14.07
CA ILE A 51 3.37 13.95 12.95
C ILE A 51 3.76 13.29 11.64
N ASN A 52 4.85 12.52 11.62
CA ASN A 52 5.27 11.80 10.42
C ASN A 52 4.23 10.77 9.97
N LYS A 53 3.51 10.14 10.91
CA LYS A 53 2.38 9.25 10.58
C LYS A 53 1.18 9.99 9.95
N LYS A 54 1.06 11.31 10.17
CA LYS A 54 -0.07 12.14 9.71
C LYS A 54 0.24 12.96 8.44
N ALA A 55 1.51 13.08 8.05
CA ALA A 55 1.95 13.99 6.98
C ALA A 55 2.03 13.37 5.57
N GLU A 56 1.84 12.07 5.40
CA GLU A 56 1.61 11.48 4.07
C GLU A 56 0.13 11.17 3.89
N ASN A 57 -0.60 12.10 3.28
CA ASN A 57 -1.71 11.76 2.40
C ASN A 57 -1.13 11.01 1.20
N SER A 58 -0.65 9.78 1.43
CA SER A 58 -0.19 8.90 0.37
C SER A 58 -1.35 8.65 -0.58
N PHE A 59 -1.07 8.45 -1.86
CA PHE A 59 -2.11 8.18 -2.85
C PHE A 59 -2.96 6.95 -2.47
N GLN A 60 -2.40 6.04 -1.68
CA GLN A 60 -3.11 4.95 -1.01
C GLN A 60 -4.32 5.42 -0.18
N GLN A 61 -4.21 6.54 0.56
CA GLN A 61 -5.36 7.10 1.28
C GLN A 61 -6.43 7.63 0.34
N VAL A 62 -6.03 8.22 -0.80
CA VAL A 62 -6.98 8.63 -1.86
C VAL A 62 -7.73 7.41 -2.39
N ILE A 63 -7.04 6.31 -2.69
CA ILE A 63 -7.66 5.05 -3.13
C ILE A 63 -8.68 4.55 -2.10
N ILE A 64 -8.32 4.48 -0.82
CA ILE A 64 -9.23 4.01 0.25
C ILE A 64 -10.45 4.94 0.39
N ASN A 65 -10.24 6.25 0.38
CA ASN A 65 -11.33 7.22 0.43
C ASN A 65 -12.26 7.09 -0.79
N THR A 66 -11.71 6.87 -1.99
CA THR A 66 -12.50 6.60 -3.20
C THR A 66 -13.33 5.34 -3.05
N ILE A 67 -12.76 4.24 -2.53
CA ILE A 67 -13.53 3.01 -2.27
C ILE A 67 -14.69 3.29 -1.31
N GLN A 68 -14.44 3.99 -0.20
CA GLN A 68 -15.48 4.29 0.79
C GLN A 68 -16.60 5.16 0.21
N ASN A 69 -16.24 6.20 -0.53
CA ASN A 69 -17.18 7.11 -1.14
C ASN A 69 -18.03 6.41 -2.21
N ASN A 70 -17.40 5.64 -3.11
CA ASN A 70 -18.09 4.98 -4.20
C ASN A 70 -18.98 3.83 -3.71
N SER A 71 -18.52 3.05 -2.73
CA SER A 71 -19.27 1.92 -2.17
C SER A 71 -20.33 2.33 -1.15
N LYS A 72 -20.29 3.59 -0.67
CA LYS A 72 -21.10 4.09 0.45
C LYS A 72 -20.92 3.24 1.72
N LYS A 73 -19.75 2.61 1.90
CA LYS A 73 -19.39 1.75 3.04
C LYS A 73 -18.07 2.17 3.65
N LYS A 74 -17.88 1.93 4.95
CA LYS A 74 -16.60 2.17 5.62
C LYS A 74 -15.68 0.97 5.44
N VAL A 75 -14.42 1.22 5.12
CA VAL A 75 -13.40 0.17 5.04
C VAL A 75 -12.93 -0.13 6.46
N LYS A 76 -13.21 -1.35 6.93
CA LYS A 76 -12.75 -1.87 8.22
C LYS A 76 -11.30 -2.32 8.13
N GLN A 77 -10.95 -3.03 7.06
CA GLN A 77 -9.64 -3.64 6.90
C GLN A 77 -9.26 -3.81 5.43
N LYS A 78 -7.95 -3.68 5.16
CA LYS A 78 -7.30 -4.08 3.91
C LYS A 78 -6.47 -5.33 4.19
N GLU A 79 -6.93 -6.50 3.76
CA GLU A 79 -6.26 -7.78 3.94
C GLU A 79 -5.44 -8.12 2.70
N LYS A 80 -4.14 -8.35 2.84
CA LYS A 80 -3.30 -8.80 1.72
C LYS A 80 -3.53 -10.28 1.48
N ILE A 81 -3.97 -10.65 0.29
CA ILE A 81 -4.28 -12.04 -0.06
C ILE A 81 -3.28 -12.64 -1.06
N TYR A 82 -2.52 -11.81 -1.76
CA TYR A 82 -1.51 -12.26 -2.71
C TYR A 82 -0.38 -11.26 -2.85
N ARG A 83 0.84 -11.77 -3.00
CA ARG A 83 2.02 -10.99 -3.36
C ARG A 83 2.93 -11.82 -4.24
N SER A 84 3.12 -11.38 -5.49
CA SER A 84 3.95 -12.08 -6.47
C SER A 84 5.42 -12.28 -6.08
N LEU A 85 5.96 -11.47 -5.16
CA LEU A 85 7.31 -11.67 -4.62
C LEU A 85 7.40 -12.88 -3.69
N ASP A 86 6.28 -13.26 -3.08
CA ASP A 86 6.17 -14.37 -2.13
C ASP A 86 5.65 -15.63 -2.85
N ASP A 87 4.65 -15.47 -3.74
CA ASP A 87 3.92 -16.57 -4.39
C ASP A 87 4.32 -16.82 -5.87
N GLY A 88 5.18 -15.97 -6.43
CA GLY A 88 5.60 -15.98 -7.84
C GLY A 88 4.59 -15.32 -8.78
N LEU A 89 5.07 -14.50 -9.73
CA LEU A 89 4.24 -13.82 -10.72
C LEU A 89 3.77 -14.78 -11.83
N THR A 90 2.76 -15.61 -11.52
CA THR A 90 2.17 -16.55 -12.48
C THR A 90 0.65 -16.42 -12.51
N PHE A 91 0.05 -16.69 -13.68
CA PHE A 91 -1.39 -16.59 -13.85
C PHE A 91 -2.13 -17.60 -12.96
N GLN A 92 -1.57 -18.80 -12.81
CA GLN A 92 -2.14 -19.85 -11.95
C GLN A 92 -2.12 -19.45 -10.47
N ALA A 93 -1.03 -18.84 -9.99
CA ALA A 93 -0.94 -18.39 -8.60
C ALA A 93 -2.00 -17.32 -8.30
N ILE A 94 -2.15 -16.34 -9.20
CA ILE A 94 -3.21 -15.32 -9.10
C ILE A 94 -4.60 -15.96 -9.15
N GLN A 95 -4.85 -16.83 -10.13
CA GLN A 95 -6.15 -17.51 -10.28
C GLN A 95 -6.56 -18.23 -8.99
N ASN A 96 -5.64 -18.99 -8.38
CA ASN A 96 -5.92 -19.77 -7.18
C ASN A 96 -6.36 -18.90 -5.99
N VAL A 97 -5.92 -17.65 -5.94
CA VAL A 97 -6.25 -16.73 -4.85
C VAL A 97 -7.54 -15.94 -5.12
N ILE A 98 -7.75 -15.50 -6.36
CA ILE A 98 -8.83 -14.54 -6.65
C ILE A 98 -10.18 -15.22 -6.89
N ILE A 99 -10.20 -16.45 -7.41
CA ILE A 99 -11.48 -17.07 -7.81
C ILE A 99 -12.36 -17.27 -6.58
N GLY A 100 -13.59 -16.77 -6.67
CA GLY A 100 -14.55 -16.76 -5.57
C GLY A 100 -14.41 -15.58 -4.61
N GLN A 101 -13.38 -14.73 -4.75
CA GLN A 101 -13.20 -13.53 -3.95
C GLN A 101 -13.83 -12.30 -4.62
N GLU A 102 -14.23 -11.33 -3.81
CA GLU A 102 -14.83 -10.06 -4.19
C GLU A 102 -14.14 -8.89 -3.46
N ASN A 103 -14.47 -7.64 -3.81
CA ASN A 103 -13.90 -6.43 -3.21
C ASN A 103 -12.37 -6.41 -3.29
N LEU A 104 -11.83 -6.75 -4.45
CA LEU A 104 -10.39 -6.85 -4.67
C LEU A 104 -9.81 -5.53 -5.16
N LEU A 105 -8.76 -5.08 -4.46
CA LEU A 105 -7.89 -3.98 -4.83
C LEU A 105 -6.57 -4.54 -5.35
N TRP A 106 -6.28 -4.25 -6.62
CA TRP A 106 -5.13 -4.74 -7.34
C TRP A 106 -4.07 -3.65 -7.46
N PHE A 107 -2.81 -4.04 -7.26
CA PHE A 107 -1.64 -3.23 -7.59
C PHE A 107 -0.75 -4.01 -8.54
N PHE A 108 -0.37 -3.38 -9.64
CA PHE A 108 0.63 -3.84 -10.58
C PHE A 108 1.77 -2.83 -10.60
N LYS A 109 3.00 -3.32 -10.45
CA LYS A 109 4.22 -2.55 -10.66
C LYS A 109 4.84 -2.97 -11.97
N SER A 110 5.02 -2.00 -12.84
CA SER A 110 5.70 -2.14 -14.13
C SER A 110 7.19 -1.89 -14.00
N SER A 111 8.02 -2.50 -14.83
CA SER A 111 9.42 -2.07 -15.02
C SER A 111 9.54 -0.76 -15.83
N ASN A 112 8.47 -0.30 -16.48
CA ASN A 112 8.47 0.93 -17.27
C ASN A 112 8.66 2.17 -16.37
N ASN A 113 9.35 3.18 -16.92
CA ASN A 113 9.56 4.50 -16.30
C ASN A 113 9.97 4.44 -14.82
N ASN A 114 10.97 3.61 -14.51
CA ASN A 114 11.54 3.45 -13.17
C ASN A 114 10.56 2.93 -12.10
N GLY A 115 9.55 2.14 -12.48
CA GLY A 115 8.68 1.46 -11.51
C GLY A 115 7.26 2.02 -11.44
N THR A 116 6.60 2.23 -12.58
CA THR A 116 5.22 2.74 -12.59
C THR A 116 4.27 1.81 -11.84
N VAL A 117 3.43 2.35 -10.96
CA VAL A 117 2.42 1.59 -10.21
C VAL A 117 1.01 2.00 -10.65
N PHE A 118 0.20 1.00 -11.00
CA PHE A 118 -1.17 1.16 -11.47
C PHE A 118 -2.04 -0.01 -10.99
N GLY A 119 -3.34 0.10 -11.15
CA GLY A 119 -4.23 -0.98 -10.72
C GLY A 119 -5.70 -0.63 -10.79
N GLY A 120 -6.50 -1.36 -10.03
CA GLY A 120 -7.95 -1.16 -10.00
C GLY A 120 -8.62 -1.78 -8.79
N PHE A 121 -9.77 -1.24 -8.45
CA PHE A 121 -10.68 -1.81 -7.47
C PHE A 121 -11.89 -2.42 -8.19
N THR A 122 -12.26 -3.63 -7.79
CA THR A 122 -13.37 -4.39 -8.34
C THR A 122 -14.24 -4.94 -7.20
N PRO A 123 -15.53 -4.57 -7.12
CA PRO A 123 -16.38 -4.99 -6.00
C PRO A 123 -16.97 -6.39 -6.20
N TYR A 124 -17.01 -6.91 -7.43
CA TYR A 124 -17.69 -8.16 -7.76
C TYR A 124 -16.80 -9.38 -7.56
N GLN A 125 -17.46 -10.54 -7.41
CA GLN A 125 -16.79 -11.82 -7.30
C GLN A 125 -16.05 -12.17 -8.60
N TRP A 126 -14.79 -12.58 -8.49
CA TRP A 126 -13.99 -13.06 -9.61
C TRP A 126 -14.34 -14.51 -9.93
N GLN A 127 -14.70 -14.76 -11.18
CA GLN A 127 -15.06 -16.08 -11.69
C GLN A 127 -14.41 -16.31 -13.06
N ILE A 128 -14.15 -17.57 -13.40
CA ILE A 128 -13.57 -17.93 -14.69
C ILE A 128 -14.63 -17.76 -15.78
N ALA A 129 -14.26 -17.10 -16.88
CA ALA A 129 -15.09 -16.93 -18.07
C ALA A 129 -16.45 -16.25 -17.80
N CYS A 130 -16.53 -15.38 -16.79
CA CYS A 130 -17.74 -14.65 -16.44
C CYS A 130 -17.47 -13.14 -16.42
N TYR A 131 -18.33 -12.38 -17.10
CA TYR A 131 -18.34 -10.92 -17.01
C TYR A 131 -19.11 -10.49 -15.77
N SER A 132 -18.60 -9.47 -15.06
CA SER A 132 -19.29 -8.89 -13.91
C SER A 132 -19.38 -7.36 -14.01
N GLY A 133 -20.32 -6.79 -13.26
CA GLY A 133 -20.38 -5.34 -13.02
C GLY A 133 -21.17 -4.48 -14.00
N ASN A 134 -22.14 -5.03 -14.72
CA ASN A 134 -23.10 -4.23 -15.51
C ASN A 134 -24.24 -3.64 -14.64
N GLU A 135 -23.91 -3.13 -13.45
CA GLU A 135 -24.90 -2.57 -12.52
C GLU A 135 -24.80 -1.04 -12.48
N ILE A 136 -25.92 -0.39 -12.17
CA ILE A 136 -26.03 1.08 -12.10
C ILE A 136 -25.15 1.64 -10.98
N GLU A 137 -25.07 0.97 -9.83
CA GLU A 137 -24.29 1.41 -8.67
C GLU A 137 -22.95 0.67 -8.58
N ASN A 138 -22.07 0.94 -9.53
CA ASN A 138 -20.78 0.27 -9.62
C ASN A 138 -19.64 1.10 -9.01
N PRO A 139 -19.05 0.69 -7.88
CA PRO A 139 -17.97 1.43 -7.24
C PRO A 139 -16.57 1.19 -7.83
N SER A 140 -16.45 0.43 -8.92
CA SER A 140 -15.17 0.11 -9.53
C SER A 140 -14.46 1.33 -10.13
N PHE A 141 -13.13 1.31 -10.08
CA PHE A 141 -12.27 2.30 -10.72
C PHE A 141 -10.91 1.69 -11.05
N LEU A 142 -10.22 2.28 -12.03
CA LEU A 142 -8.79 2.10 -12.24
C LEU A 142 -8.02 3.25 -11.60
N PHE A 143 -6.71 3.08 -11.40
CA PHE A 143 -5.86 4.16 -10.92
C PHE A 143 -4.43 4.05 -11.46
N SER A 144 -3.74 5.19 -11.47
CA SER A 144 -2.29 5.29 -11.61
C SER A 144 -1.72 5.98 -10.37
N GLU A 145 -0.94 5.25 -9.58
CA GLU A 145 -0.31 5.80 -8.38
C GLU A 145 0.86 6.73 -8.74
N THR A 146 1.54 6.44 -9.85
CA THR A 146 2.61 7.31 -10.38
C THR A 146 2.07 8.66 -10.85
N LEU A 147 0.90 8.68 -11.52
CA LEU A 147 0.25 9.92 -11.95
C LEU A 147 -0.63 10.54 -10.85
N LYS A 148 -0.91 9.80 -9.78
CA LYS A 148 -1.86 10.16 -8.71
C LYS A 148 -3.27 10.44 -9.24
N GLU A 149 -3.76 9.57 -10.12
CA GLU A 149 -5.05 9.71 -10.79
C GLU A 149 -5.97 8.52 -10.55
N ILE A 150 -7.27 8.81 -10.41
CA ILE A 150 -8.36 7.83 -10.32
C ILE A 150 -9.19 7.92 -11.59
N TYR A 151 -9.50 6.77 -12.19
CA TYR A 151 -10.31 6.63 -13.39
C TYR A 151 -11.62 5.91 -13.03
N PRO A 152 -12.69 6.63 -12.67
CA PRO A 152 -13.96 6.02 -12.27
C PRO A 152 -14.66 5.33 -13.45
N ILE A 153 -15.50 4.34 -13.16
CA ILE A 153 -16.30 3.65 -14.18
C ILE A 153 -17.36 4.57 -14.81
N ILE A 154 -17.61 4.39 -16.11
CA ILE A 154 -18.65 5.11 -16.85
C ILE A 154 -19.97 4.35 -16.70
N GLN A 155 -20.75 4.68 -15.67
CA GLN A 155 -22.01 3.99 -15.35
C GLN A 155 -23.03 3.98 -16.50
N SER A 156 -23.10 5.06 -17.28
CA SER A 156 -24.08 5.21 -18.38
C SER A 156 -23.88 4.23 -19.54
N LYS A 157 -22.75 3.53 -19.61
CA LYS A 157 -22.42 2.61 -20.70
C LYS A 157 -22.73 1.14 -20.40
N GLY A 158 -23.12 0.80 -19.17
CA GLY A 158 -23.42 -0.60 -18.80
C GLY A 158 -22.22 -1.54 -19.02
N ASN A 159 -21.02 -1.03 -18.84
CA ASN A 159 -19.79 -1.76 -19.12
C ASN A 159 -19.51 -2.79 -18.03
N TRP A 160 -18.78 -3.84 -18.40
CA TRP A 160 -18.27 -4.82 -17.46
C TRP A 160 -17.05 -4.25 -16.73
N THR A 161 -16.92 -4.55 -15.44
CA THR A 161 -15.77 -4.12 -14.63
C THR A 161 -14.56 -4.99 -14.80
N GLN A 162 -14.80 -6.29 -14.87
CA GLN A 162 -13.73 -7.26 -14.82
C GLN A 162 -14.11 -8.49 -15.63
N TRP A 163 -13.08 -9.12 -16.15
CA TRP A 163 -13.19 -10.44 -16.75
C TRP A 163 -11.88 -11.19 -16.56
N PHE A 164 -12.01 -12.47 -16.25
CA PHE A 164 -10.89 -13.38 -16.10
C PHE A 164 -11.12 -14.59 -16.99
N GLU A 165 -10.33 -14.69 -18.05
CA GLU A 165 -10.31 -15.84 -18.95
C GLU A 165 -8.90 -16.44 -18.96
N LYS A 166 -8.77 -17.70 -19.40
CA LYS A 166 -7.54 -18.51 -19.41
C LYS A 166 -6.25 -17.79 -19.86
N GLN A 167 -6.35 -16.68 -20.59
CA GLN A 167 -5.22 -15.98 -21.19
C GLN A 167 -5.06 -14.52 -20.77
N TYR A 168 -5.97 -13.94 -19.99
CA TYR A 168 -5.91 -12.52 -19.64
C TYR A 168 -6.70 -12.12 -18.41
N ILE A 169 -6.18 -11.08 -17.75
CA ILE A 169 -6.84 -10.29 -16.73
C ILE A 169 -7.35 -9.01 -17.40
N ILE A 170 -8.64 -8.75 -17.31
CA ILE A 170 -9.27 -7.59 -17.94
C ILE A 170 -9.95 -6.74 -16.87
N PHE A 171 -9.76 -5.43 -17.01
CA PHE A 171 -10.54 -4.43 -16.29
C PHE A 171 -11.19 -3.48 -17.30
N GLY A 172 -12.50 -3.32 -17.18
CA GLY A 172 -13.29 -2.45 -18.04
C GLY A 172 -13.49 -3.07 -19.41
N GLY A 173 -14.73 -3.27 -19.84
CA GLY A 173 -14.98 -3.68 -21.21
C GLY A 173 -16.44 -3.68 -21.65
N THR A 174 -16.63 -3.96 -22.94
CA THR A 174 -17.94 -3.99 -23.61
C THR A 174 -18.22 -5.36 -24.21
N ALA A 175 -19.49 -5.59 -24.59
CA ALA A 175 -19.92 -6.77 -25.35
C ALA A 175 -19.18 -6.98 -26.68
N ASN A 176 -18.51 -5.95 -27.21
CA ASN A 176 -17.72 -6.03 -28.44
C ASN A 176 -16.24 -6.31 -28.18
N TYR A 177 -15.87 -6.77 -26.98
CA TYR A 177 -14.49 -7.08 -26.57
C TYR A 177 -13.56 -5.86 -26.50
N ASP A 178 -14.09 -4.64 -26.55
CA ASP A 178 -13.32 -3.45 -26.23
C ASP A 178 -12.99 -3.43 -24.74
N GLN A 179 -11.75 -3.09 -24.37
CA GLN A 179 -11.27 -3.18 -22.98
C GLN A 179 -10.43 -1.95 -22.60
N ASP A 180 -10.46 -1.53 -21.32
CA ASP A 180 -9.63 -0.42 -20.83
C ASP A 180 -8.24 -0.87 -20.42
N LEU A 181 -8.14 -2.04 -19.78
CA LEU A 181 -6.88 -2.63 -19.36
C LEU A 181 -6.93 -4.13 -19.58
N ARG A 182 -5.93 -4.63 -20.28
CA ARG A 182 -5.68 -6.06 -20.45
C ARG A 182 -4.24 -6.38 -20.08
N ILE A 183 -4.08 -7.41 -19.25
CA ILE A 183 -2.77 -7.99 -18.90
C ILE A 183 -2.81 -9.47 -19.31
N ASN A 184 -1.87 -9.88 -20.17
CA ASN A 184 -1.78 -11.27 -20.61
C ASN A 184 -1.08 -12.14 -19.56
N THR A 185 -1.18 -13.46 -19.70
CA THR A 185 -0.59 -14.45 -18.78
C THR A 185 0.92 -14.38 -18.62
N ASP A 186 1.64 -13.76 -19.57
CA ASP A 186 3.08 -13.54 -19.49
C ASP A 186 3.46 -12.36 -18.59
N PHE A 187 2.46 -11.55 -18.17
CA PHE A 187 2.61 -10.30 -17.42
C PHE A 187 3.47 -9.24 -18.11
N LYS A 188 3.95 -9.49 -19.34
CA LYS A 188 4.74 -8.55 -20.13
C LYS A 188 3.89 -7.83 -21.13
N SER A 189 3.07 -8.58 -21.86
CA SER A 189 2.20 -8.08 -22.90
C SER A 189 0.80 -7.75 -22.40
N GLY A 190 0.13 -6.89 -23.14
CA GLY A 190 -1.15 -6.30 -22.75
C GLY A 190 -1.30 -4.92 -23.36
N TYR A 191 -2.33 -4.19 -22.95
CA TYR A 191 -2.52 -2.81 -23.37
C TYR A 191 -3.40 -2.05 -22.37
N SER A 192 -3.40 -0.72 -22.50
CA SER A 192 -4.44 0.13 -21.94
C SER A 192 -5.08 0.99 -23.03
N ARG A 193 -6.39 1.23 -22.90
CA ARG A 193 -7.18 2.17 -23.71
C ARG A 193 -8.35 2.68 -22.86
N LEU A 194 -8.07 3.67 -22.02
CA LEU A 194 -9.10 4.32 -21.20
C LEU A 194 -10.19 4.94 -22.10
N GLY A 195 -11.38 5.10 -21.55
CA GLY A 195 -12.54 5.69 -22.21
C GLY A 195 -13.57 4.68 -22.71
N ILE A 196 -13.28 3.38 -22.56
CA ILE A 196 -14.21 2.30 -22.89
C ILE A 196 -15.19 2.12 -21.74
N GLY A 197 -14.72 1.48 -20.68
CA GLY A 197 -15.28 1.17 -19.37
C GLY A 197 -15.06 2.27 -18.35
N TYR A 198 -13.84 2.80 -18.28
CA TYR A 198 -13.44 3.80 -17.29
C TYR A 198 -13.21 5.16 -17.95
N GLN A 199 -13.40 6.23 -17.19
CA GLN A 199 -13.20 7.60 -17.68
C GLN A 199 -11.74 7.84 -18.01
N ALA A 200 -11.48 8.32 -19.22
CA ALA A 200 -10.16 8.80 -19.62
C ALA A 200 -9.96 10.26 -19.16
N PRO A 201 -8.74 10.66 -18.76
CA PRO A 201 -8.40 12.06 -18.56
C PRO A 201 -8.58 12.89 -19.84
N VAL A 202 -8.81 14.18 -19.66
CA VAL A 202 -8.89 15.13 -20.76
C VAL A 202 -7.58 15.11 -21.55
N GLY A 203 -7.68 14.97 -22.88
CA GLY A 203 -6.53 14.97 -23.79
C GLY A 203 -5.96 13.58 -24.10
N VAL A 204 -6.41 12.52 -23.42
CA VAL A 204 -6.05 11.14 -23.79
C VAL A 204 -6.84 10.69 -25.01
N ASP A 205 -6.15 10.24 -26.07
CA ASP A 205 -6.79 9.65 -27.26
C ASP A 205 -7.38 8.28 -26.93
N THR A 206 -8.71 8.19 -26.84
CA THR A 206 -9.45 6.98 -26.48
C THR A 206 -9.67 6.03 -27.66
N SER A 207 -9.25 6.41 -28.87
CA SER A 207 -9.38 5.57 -30.07
C SER A 207 -8.22 4.58 -30.24
N LYS A 208 -7.13 4.75 -29.47
CA LYS A 208 -5.89 3.97 -29.61
C LYS A 208 -5.41 3.42 -28.28
N TYR A 209 -4.53 2.43 -28.33
CA TYR A 209 -3.77 2.02 -27.16
C TYR A 209 -2.91 3.19 -26.67
N SER A 210 -2.85 3.34 -25.35
CA SER A 210 -2.26 4.49 -24.69
C SER A 210 -1.16 4.07 -23.74
N THR A 211 -0.15 4.93 -23.62
CA THR A 211 0.93 4.82 -22.63
C THR A 211 0.54 5.42 -21.27
N HIS A 212 -0.66 5.99 -21.15
CA HIS A 212 -1.06 6.78 -19.98
C HIS A 212 -0.97 6.01 -18.66
N LEU A 213 -1.52 4.78 -18.61
CA LEU A 213 -1.68 4.07 -17.33
C LEU A 213 -0.35 3.57 -16.75
N PHE A 214 0.54 3.06 -17.61
CA PHE A 214 1.78 2.38 -17.19
C PHE A 214 3.03 2.81 -17.96
N GLY A 215 2.99 3.97 -18.62
CA GLY A 215 4.16 4.64 -19.19
C GLY A 215 4.70 4.10 -20.51
N ALA A 216 4.14 3.00 -21.02
CA ALA A 216 4.50 2.39 -22.31
C ALA A 216 3.27 1.74 -22.95
N LEU A 217 3.40 1.18 -24.15
CA LEU A 217 2.27 0.50 -24.82
C LEU A 217 1.95 -0.86 -24.20
N GLU A 218 2.95 -1.50 -23.57
CA GLU A 218 2.80 -2.78 -22.88
C GLU A 218 3.09 -2.65 -21.37
N PRO A 219 2.42 -3.43 -20.52
CA PRO A 219 2.45 -3.23 -19.07
C PRO A 219 3.77 -3.66 -18.42
N ASN A 220 4.52 -4.62 -18.95
CA ASN A 220 5.79 -5.08 -18.39
C ASN A 220 5.77 -5.26 -16.86
N VAL A 221 4.75 -5.93 -16.34
CA VAL A 221 4.57 -6.15 -14.90
C VAL A 221 5.71 -6.99 -14.35
N ILE A 222 6.25 -6.53 -13.23
CA ILE A 222 7.32 -7.19 -12.47
C ILE A 222 6.87 -7.55 -11.06
N GLU A 223 5.87 -6.87 -10.51
CA GLU A 223 5.26 -7.20 -9.23
C GLU A 223 3.74 -7.00 -9.30
N CYS A 224 3.00 -7.86 -8.64
CA CYS A 224 1.57 -7.76 -8.39
C CYS A 224 1.27 -8.00 -6.92
N GLU A 225 0.43 -7.16 -6.34
CA GLU A 225 -0.16 -7.35 -5.01
C GLU A 225 -1.68 -7.24 -5.10
N ILE A 226 -2.38 -8.09 -4.35
CA ILE A 226 -3.85 -8.09 -4.31
C ILE A 226 -4.28 -8.04 -2.86
N TYR A 227 -5.20 -7.12 -2.59
CA TYR A 227 -5.80 -6.94 -1.29
C TYR A 227 -7.31 -7.16 -1.36
N LYS A 228 -7.86 -7.89 -0.39
CA LYS A 228 -9.29 -7.94 -0.12
C LYS A 228 -9.67 -6.79 0.78
N ILE A 229 -10.68 -6.04 0.36
CA ILE A 229 -11.26 -4.95 1.15
C ILE A 229 -12.42 -5.50 1.96
N ILE A 230 -12.34 -5.33 3.28
CA ILE A 230 -13.37 -5.74 4.23
C ILE A 230 -14.09 -4.48 4.71
N PHE A 231 -15.40 -4.43 4.50
CA PHE A 231 -16.26 -3.34 4.95
C PHE A 231 -16.81 -3.57 6.37
N GLU A 232 -17.27 -2.51 7.02
CA GLU A 232 -18.08 -2.56 8.26
C GLU A 232 -19.49 -3.13 8.01
#